data_AF-A0A1Y2BU16-F1
#
_entry.id   AF-A0A1Y2BU16-F1
#
_cell.length_a   1.000
_cell.length_b   1.000
_cell.length_c   1.000
_cell.angle_alpha   90.00
_cell.angle_beta   90.00
_cell.angle_gamma   90.00
#
_symmetry.space_group_name_H-M   'P 1'
#
loop_
_entity.id
_entity.type
_entity.pdbx_description
1 polymer ?
#
loop_
_entity_poly.entity_id
_entity_poly.type
_entity_poly.pdbx_seq_one_letter_code
_entity_poly.pdbx_strand_id
1 'polypeptide(L)'
;MLQSNTWTSRIVIYTLITNTTWWDPSTTRVLSNRDRYCIKWGCEQYFQTKSRASHPVWQKAFDAKELVEMYDWIWLLDATDAFIMNGDIDLRVLLGNLILEVGHEHADIVISRDWNGFNAGSFFLRSSDWTRQVFIPRWIQDEKRDLYYREQGSISQMWKNDEIGIRRHLVDLEYERSTLINSYYFGKVGNVRNWYQKGHFVLHAPGNRGIVKWLMENNQTEY
;
A
#
# COMPACT_ATOMS: atom_id res chain seq x y z
N MET A 1 22.56 -3.26 7.80
CA MET A 1 22.55 -4.72 8.06
C MET A 1 21.11 -5.25 7.91
N LEU A 2 20.83 -6.22 7.03
CA LEU A 2 19.53 -6.93 7.04
C LEU A 2 19.32 -7.45 8.47
N GLN A 3 18.27 -7.00 9.15
CA GLN A 3 17.95 -7.61 10.44
C GLN A 3 17.63 -9.09 10.19
N SER A 4 18.13 -9.97 11.05
CA SER A 4 18.00 -11.43 10.92
C SER A 4 16.55 -11.93 10.85
N ASN A 5 15.57 -11.05 11.08
CA ASN A 5 14.14 -11.32 11.12
C ASN A 5 13.36 -10.94 9.85
N THR A 6 13.96 -10.43 8.77
CA THR A 6 13.20 -10.11 7.54
C THR A 6 12.44 -11.35 7.01
N TRP A 7 13.05 -12.53 7.16
CA TRP A 7 12.48 -13.81 6.74
C TRP A 7 11.42 -14.37 7.71
N THR A 8 11.40 -13.90 8.95
CA THR A 8 10.41 -14.26 9.97
C THR A 8 9.44 -13.10 10.26
N SER A 9 9.46 -12.05 9.44
CA SER A 9 8.68 -10.85 9.68
C SER A 9 7.18 -11.18 9.63
N ARG A 10 6.47 -10.69 10.64
CA ARG A 10 5.01 -10.70 10.71
C ARG A 10 4.47 -9.58 9.85
N ILE A 11 3.77 -9.93 8.79
CA ILE A 11 3.20 -8.97 7.83
C ILE A 11 1.68 -9.03 7.92
N VAL A 12 1.03 -7.87 7.94
CA VAL A 12 -0.42 -7.75 7.85
C VAL A 12 -0.84 -6.98 6.60
N ILE A 13 -1.86 -7.46 5.90
CA ILE A 13 -2.52 -6.72 4.82
C ILE A 13 -3.71 -5.97 5.39
N TYR A 14 -3.61 -4.64 5.40
CA TYR A 14 -4.67 -3.74 5.85
C TYR A 14 -5.70 -3.50 4.74
N THR A 15 -6.97 -3.58 5.10
CA THR A 15 -8.12 -3.29 4.24
C THR A 15 -9.15 -2.44 4.98
N LEU A 16 -9.63 -1.37 4.35
CA LEU A 16 -10.78 -0.59 4.82
C LEU A 16 -11.93 -0.61 3.83
N ILE A 17 -13.13 -0.96 4.28
CA ILE A 17 -14.37 -0.76 3.51
C ILE A 17 -15.48 -0.24 4.43
N THR A 18 -15.82 1.05 4.36
CA THR A 18 -16.72 1.70 5.32
C THR A 18 -18.21 1.70 4.94
N ASN A 19 -18.53 1.46 3.66
CA ASN A 19 -19.88 1.61 3.10
C ASN A 19 -20.35 0.36 2.36
N THR A 20 -19.92 -0.83 2.78
CA THR A 20 -20.45 -2.08 2.22
C THR A 20 -20.98 -2.98 3.32
N THR A 21 -21.86 -3.86 2.91
CA THR A 21 -22.29 -4.99 3.69
C THR A 21 -21.34 -6.16 3.40
N TRP A 22 -21.10 -7.04 4.37
CA TRP A 22 -20.20 -8.18 4.23
C TRP A 22 -20.54 -9.11 3.06
N TRP A 23 -21.77 -9.04 2.54
CA TRP A 23 -22.27 -9.81 1.40
C TRP A 23 -22.16 -9.09 0.06
N ASP A 24 -21.59 -7.89 -0.01
CA ASP A 24 -21.30 -7.24 -1.29
C ASP A 24 -20.29 -8.12 -2.07
N PRO A 25 -20.61 -8.57 -3.30
CA PRO A 25 -19.74 -9.44 -4.08
C PRO A 25 -18.35 -8.84 -4.32
N SER A 26 -18.26 -7.51 -4.45
CA SER A 26 -16.97 -6.83 -4.64
C SER A 26 -16.12 -6.92 -3.38
N THR A 27 -16.72 -6.66 -2.21
CA THR A 27 -16.10 -6.86 -0.90
C THR A 27 -15.62 -8.29 -0.72
N THR A 28 -16.47 -9.28 -0.96
CA THR A 28 -16.12 -10.71 -0.84
C THR A 28 -14.96 -11.08 -1.75
N ARG A 29 -14.96 -10.61 -3.00
CA ARG A 29 -13.91 -10.88 -3.99
C ARG A 29 -12.56 -10.34 -3.53
N VAL A 30 -12.53 -9.10 -3.05
CA VAL A 30 -11.30 -8.46 -2.54
C VAL A 30 -10.78 -9.18 -1.30
N LEU A 31 -11.64 -9.46 -0.32
CA LEU A 31 -11.22 -10.16 0.90
C LEU A 31 -10.68 -11.56 0.56
N SER A 32 -11.35 -12.28 -0.33
CA SER A 32 -10.90 -13.61 -0.78
C SER A 32 -9.55 -13.57 -1.50
N ASN A 33 -9.27 -12.51 -2.28
CA ASN A 33 -7.98 -12.33 -2.95
C ASN A 33 -6.84 -12.15 -1.95
N ARG A 34 -7.06 -11.35 -0.90
CA ARG A 34 -6.09 -11.15 0.20
C ARG A 34 -5.90 -12.42 1.03
N ASP A 35 -7.00 -13.08 1.38
CA ASP A 35 -6.98 -14.31 2.18
C ASP A 35 -6.20 -15.44 1.47
N ARG A 36 -6.46 -15.67 0.17
CA ARG A 36 -5.69 -16.63 -0.65
C ARG A 36 -4.19 -16.34 -0.63
N TYR A 37 -3.82 -15.07 -0.72
CA TYR A 37 -2.43 -14.66 -0.68
C TYR A 37 -1.80 -14.91 0.69
N CYS A 38 -2.51 -14.55 1.77
CA CYS A 38 -2.00 -14.73 3.13
C CYS A 38 -1.94 -16.19 3.57
N ILE A 39 -2.86 -17.05 3.13
CA ILE A 39 -2.77 -18.50 3.32
C ILE A 39 -1.47 -19.05 2.70
N LYS A 40 -1.09 -18.56 1.51
CA LYS A 40 0.12 -19.03 0.82
C LYS A 40 1.41 -18.58 1.50
N TRP A 41 1.49 -17.32 1.93
CA TRP A 41 2.74 -16.73 2.41
C TRP A 41 2.81 -16.53 3.93
N GLY A 42 1.78 -16.94 4.67
CA GLY A 42 1.73 -16.77 6.12
C GLY A 42 1.74 -15.30 6.56
N CYS A 43 1.02 -14.43 5.85
CA CYS A 43 0.65 -13.12 6.36
C CYS A 43 -0.70 -13.17 7.07
N GLU A 44 -1.08 -12.09 7.75
CA GLU A 44 -2.41 -11.92 8.33
C GLU A 44 -3.20 -10.88 7.54
N GLN A 45 -4.53 -10.98 7.57
CA GLN A 45 -5.41 -9.96 7.00
C GLN A 45 -6.06 -9.17 8.12
N TYR A 46 -5.97 -7.83 8.05
CA TYR A 46 -6.73 -6.94 8.90
C TYR A 46 -7.80 -6.24 8.09
N PHE A 47 -9.06 -6.50 8.42
CA PHE A 47 -10.22 -5.89 7.77
C PHE A 47 -10.97 -4.97 8.73
N GLN A 48 -11.09 -3.70 8.32
CA GLN A 48 -11.81 -2.66 9.04
C GLN A 48 -13.06 -2.24 8.26
N THR A 49 -14.17 -2.05 8.97
CA THR A 49 -15.44 -1.55 8.42
C THR A 49 -15.87 -0.22 9.01
N LYS A 50 -15.23 0.23 10.09
CA LYS A 50 -15.57 1.48 10.77
C LYS A 50 -14.47 2.50 10.57
N SER A 51 -14.86 3.73 10.25
CA SER A 51 -13.96 4.87 10.26
C SER A 51 -14.30 5.79 11.41
N ARG A 52 -13.31 6.08 12.25
CA ARG A 52 -13.33 7.18 13.23
C ARG A 52 -12.67 8.44 12.68
N ALA A 53 -11.97 8.33 11.56
CA ALA A 53 -11.42 9.47 10.84
C ALA A 53 -12.55 10.34 10.26
N SER A 54 -12.29 11.65 10.17
CA SER A 54 -13.11 12.67 9.51
C SER A 54 -13.36 12.36 8.02
N HIS A 55 -12.42 11.66 7.38
CA HIS A 55 -12.60 11.10 6.04
C HIS A 55 -12.03 9.66 6.00
N PRO A 56 -12.72 8.68 5.38
CA PRO A 56 -12.33 7.27 5.43
C PRO A 56 -10.88 6.97 5.04
N VAL A 57 -10.33 7.68 4.06
CA VAL A 57 -8.94 7.48 3.61
C VAL A 57 -7.90 7.64 4.72
N TRP A 58 -8.17 8.50 5.72
CA TRP A 58 -7.30 8.74 6.86
C TRP A 58 -7.34 7.62 7.90
N GLN A 59 -8.35 6.75 7.85
CA GLN A 59 -8.50 5.65 8.80
C GLN A 59 -7.29 4.70 8.78
N LYS A 60 -6.60 4.59 7.64
CA LYS A 60 -5.28 3.96 7.50
C LYS A 60 -4.29 4.39 8.59
N ALA A 61 -4.18 5.69 8.86
CA ALA A 61 -3.25 6.24 9.85
C ALA A 61 -3.62 5.83 11.28
N PHE A 62 -4.92 5.78 11.58
CA PHE A 62 -5.43 5.40 12.90
C PHE A 62 -5.26 3.91 13.17
N ASP A 63 -5.57 3.04 12.20
CA ASP A 63 -5.37 1.61 12.35
C ASP A 63 -3.88 1.26 12.32
N ALA A 64 -3.06 1.96 11.52
CA ALA A 64 -1.61 1.78 11.50
C ALA A 64 -1.00 1.95 12.89
N LYS A 65 -1.49 2.90 13.70
CA LYS A 65 -1.04 3.10 15.09
C LYS A 65 -1.15 1.85 15.95
N GLU A 66 -2.19 1.05 15.74
CA GLU A 66 -2.46 -0.17 16.51
C GLU A 66 -1.68 -1.35 15.89
N LEU A 67 -1.66 -1.44 14.56
CA LEU A 67 -1.03 -2.53 13.83
C LEU A 67 0.49 -2.56 13.96
N VAL A 68 1.16 -1.41 14.04
CA VAL A 68 2.62 -1.39 14.23
C VAL A 68 3.04 -1.96 15.58
N GLU A 69 2.16 -2.04 16.58
CA GLU A 69 2.50 -2.70 17.85
C GLU A 69 2.47 -4.23 17.76
N MET A 70 1.83 -4.79 16.71
CA MET A 70 1.58 -6.22 16.57
C MET A 70 2.35 -6.86 15.41
N TYR A 71 2.70 -6.09 14.39
CA TYR A 71 3.29 -6.56 13.14
C TYR A 71 4.58 -5.82 12.82
N ASP A 72 5.51 -6.50 12.16
CA ASP A 72 6.76 -5.89 11.69
C ASP A 72 6.54 -5.00 10.47
N TRP A 73 5.59 -5.39 9.61
CA TRP A 73 5.19 -4.64 8.43
C TRP A 73 3.68 -4.63 8.24
N ILE A 74 3.18 -3.49 7.80
CA ILE A 74 1.81 -3.30 7.34
C ILE A 74 1.85 -3.04 5.85
N TRP A 75 1.13 -3.81 5.07
CA TRP A 75 0.82 -3.47 3.69
C TRP A 75 -0.55 -2.80 3.64
N LEU A 76 -0.55 -1.49 3.42
CA LEU A 76 -1.77 -0.71 3.24
C LEU A 76 -2.20 -0.80 1.78
N LEU A 77 -3.26 -1.57 1.54
CA LEU A 77 -3.76 -1.86 0.20
C LEU A 77 -5.22 -1.41 0.07
N ASP A 78 -5.49 -0.55 -0.90
CA ASP A 78 -6.83 -0.02 -1.13
C ASP A 78 -7.81 -1.14 -1.46
N ALA A 79 -9.01 -1.03 -0.89
CA ALA A 79 -9.94 -2.13 -0.89
C ALA A 79 -10.62 -2.37 -2.23
N THR A 80 -11.33 -1.37 -2.75
CA THR A 80 -12.25 -1.56 -3.86
C THR A 80 -11.61 -1.49 -5.24
N ASP A 81 -10.36 -1.04 -5.30
CA ASP A 81 -9.66 -0.70 -6.53
C ASP A 81 -8.24 -1.25 -6.61
N ALA A 82 -7.79 -2.11 -5.68
CA ALA A 82 -6.53 -2.82 -5.81
C ALA A 82 -6.67 -4.35 -5.62
N PHE A 83 -6.08 -5.12 -6.53
CA PHE A 83 -6.04 -6.59 -6.49
C PHE A 83 -4.60 -7.10 -6.55
N ILE A 84 -4.35 -8.18 -5.80
CA ILE A 84 -3.16 -9.00 -5.92
C ILE A 84 -3.32 -9.87 -7.17
N MET A 85 -2.45 -9.67 -8.14
CA MET A 85 -2.53 -10.34 -9.45
C MET A 85 -1.49 -11.45 -9.60
N ASN A 86 -0.36 -11.33 -8.91
CA ASN A 86 0.69 -12.34 -8.91
C ASN A 86 0.96 -12.83 -7.47
N GLY A 87 0.35 -13.95 -7.10
CA GLY A 87 0.55 -14.55 -5.78
C GLY A 87 1.85 -15.34 -5.63
N ASP A 88 2.75 -15.38 -6.62
CA ASP A 88 4.06 -16.04 -6.50
C ASP A 88 5.15 -15.15 -5.89
N ILE A 89 4.86 -13.86 -5.70
CA ILE A 89 5.78 -12.91 -5.07
C ILE A 89 5.58 -12.99 -3.56
N ASP A 90 6.62 -13.32 -2.79
CA ASP A 90 6.64 -13.20 -1.32
C ASP A 90 6.99 -11.76 -0.92
N LEU A 91 6.15 -11.12 -0.09
CA LEU A 91 6.39 -9.78 0.44
C LEU A 91 7.74 -9.65 1.15
N ARG A 92 8.21 -10.68 1.84
CA ARG A 92 9.48 -10.63 2.58
C ARG A 92 10.66 -10.54 1.64
N VAL A 93 10.63 -11.31 0.55
CA VAL A 93 11.63 -11.24 -0.53
C VAL A 93 11.56 -9.89 -1.22
N LEU A 94 10.37 -9.43 -1.58
CA LEU A 94 10.16 -8.16 -2.26
C LEU A 94 10.70 -6.99 -1.42
N LEU A 95 10.27 -6.87 -0.16
CA LEU A 95 10.72 -5.83 0.75
C LEU A 95 12.21 -5.92 1.03
N GLY A 96 12.74 -7.13 1.27
CA GLY A 96 14.17 -7.35 1.46
C GLY A 96 15.00 -6.84 0.29
N ASN A 97 14.60 -7.18 -0.94
CA ASN A 97 15.27 -6.71 -2.16
C ASN A 97 15.19 -5.18 -2.31
N LEU A 98 14.00 -4.60 -2.15
CA LEU A 98 13.81 -3.16 -2.28
C LEU A 98 14.65 -2.37 -1.26
N ILE A 99 14.71 -2.84 -0.01
CA ILE A 99 15.50 -2.18 1.04
C ILE A 99 17.00 -2.31 0.77
N LEU A 100 17.46 -3.48 0.33
CA LEU A 100 18.85 -3.73 -0.02
C LEU A 100 19.33 -2.89 -1.21
N GLU A 101 18.52 -2.79 -2.26
CA GLU A 101 18.88 -2.06 -3.48
C GLU A 101 19.12 -0.57 -3.23
N VAL A 102 18.31 0.05 -2.36
CA VAL A 102 18.43 1.49 -2.09
C VAL A 102 19.53 1.75 -1.06
N GLY A 103 19.98 0.73 -0.32
CA GLY A 103 21.00 0.89 0.74
C GLY A 103 20.49 1.68 1.95
N HIS A 104 19.18 1.82 2.10
CA HIS A 104 18.54 2.51 3.23
C HIS A 104 18.32 1.51 4.37
N GLU A 105 19.28 1.42 5.29
CA GLU A 105 19.14 0.56 6.48
C GLU A 105 17.95 0.93 7.38
N HIS A 106 17.44 2.17 7.21
CA HIS A 106 16.34 2.77 7.97
C HIS A 106 15.05 2.91 7.15
N ALA A 107 14.91 2.16 6.05
CA ALA A 107 13.67 2.16 5.29
C ALA A 107 12.49 1.70 6.16
N ASP A 108 11.55 2.62 6.35
CA ASP A 108 10.33 2.43 7.13
C ASP A 108 9.06 2.59 6.29
N ILE A 109 9.14 3.30 5.16
CA ILE A 109 8.05 3.46 4.19
C ILE A 109 8.55 2.98 2.84
N VAL A 110 7.79 2.12 2.16
CA VAL A 110 8.03 1.77 0.75
C VAL A 110 6.80 2.15 -0.04
N ILE A 111 6.94 3.12 -0.94
CA ILE A 111 5.83 3.69 -1.69
C ILE A 111 6.25 3.95 -3.13
N SER A 112 5.32 3.75 -4.07
CA SER A 112 5.55 4.01 -5.49
C SER A 112 5.03 5.36 -5.93
N ARG A 113 5.62 5.89 -7.00
CA ARG A 113 5.08 7.03 -7.74
C ARG A 113 4.28 6.60 -8.97
N ASP A 114 3.25 7.38 -9.27
CA ASP A 114 2.55 7.40 -10.54
C ASP A 114 2.63 8.81 -11.19
N TRP A 115 1.83 9.08 -12.22
CA TRP A 115 1.84 10.39 -12.89
C TRP A 115 1.35 11.56 -12.01
N ASN A 116 0.72 11.28 -10.87
CA ASN A 116 0.27 12.25 -9.87
C ASN A 116 1.25 12.39 -8.69
N GLY A 117 2.41 11.71 -8.70
CA GLY A 117 3.35 11.68 -7.58
C GLY A 117 3.22 10.40 -6.78
N PHE A 118 3.47 10.44 -5.46
CA PHE A 118 3.31 9.23 -4.63
C PHE A 118 1.90 8.70 -4.68
N ASN A 119 1.75 7.38 -4.57
CA ASN A 119 0.46 6.71 -4.53
C ASN A 119 0.31 5.88 -3.25
N ALA A 120 -0.66 6.24 -2.40
CA ALA A 120 -0.90 5.58 -1.12
C ALA A 120 -1.97 4.47 -1.19
N GLY A 121 -2.33 4.02 -2.40
CA GLY A 121 -3.25 2.90 -2.59
C GLY A 121 -2.60 1.52 -2.50
N SER A 122 -1.28 1.45 -2.59
CA SER A 122 -0.49 0.27 -2.24
C SER A 122 0.89 0.71 -1.76
N PHE A 123 1.11 0.64 -0.44
CA PHE A 123 2.39 0.99 0.16
C PHE A 123 2.61 0.25 1.48
N PHE A 124 3.87 0.20 1.92
CA PHE A 124 4.27 -0.52 3.11
C PHE A 124 4.73 0.42 4.20
N LEU A 125 4.45 0.05 5.45
CA LEU A 125 4.90 0.73 6.65
C LEU A 125 5.55 -0.28 7.60
N ARG A 126 6.79 -0.03 7.99
CA ARG A 126 7.54 -0.82 8.96
C ARG A 126 7.23 -0.37 10.38
N SER A 127 7.16 -1.32 11.28
CA SER A 127 7.14 -1.07 12.71
C SER A 127 8.53 -0.71 13.25
N SER A 128 8.85 0.58 13.18
CA SER A 128 10.06 1.17 13.78
C SER A 128 9.71 2.21 14.85
N ASP A 129 10.68 2.58 15.68
CA ASP A 129 10.49 3.67 16.64
C ASP A 129 10.15 4.99 15.95
N TRP A 130 10.77 5.26 14.79
CA TRP A 130 10.45 6.44 14.00
C TRP A 130 9.01 6.40 13.48
N THR A 131 8.56 5.24 12.96
CA THR A 131 7.18 5.08 12.52
C THR A 131 6.20 5.34 13.66
N ARG A 132 6.42 4.70 14.82
CA ARG A 132 5.53 4.75 15.99
C ARG A 132 5.47 6.14 16.63
N GLN A 133 6.64 6.76 16.83
CA GLN A 133 6.77 7.96 17.66
C GLN A 133 6.76 9.25 16.83
N VAL A 134 7.05 9.17 15.53
CA VAL A 134 7.23 10.36 14.69
C VAL A 134 6.25 10.38 13.52
N PHE A 135 6.30 9.38 12.64
CA PHE A 135 5.51 9.39 11.40
C PHE A 135 4.01 9.29 11.66
N ILE A 136 3.53 8.24 12.32
CA ILE A 136 2.10 8.02 12.54
C ILE A 136 1.45 9.18 13.31
N PRO A 137 2.04 9.68 14.43
CA PRO A 137 1.49 10.85 15.13
C PRO A 137 1.38 12.08 14.22
N ARG A 138 2.40 12.33 13.39
CA ARG A 138 2.37 13.46 12.46
C ARG A 138 1.34 13.26 11.35
N TRP A 139 1.25 12.05 10.80
CA TRP A 139 0.31 11.70 9.74
C TRP A 139 -1.14 11.85 10.22
N ILE A 140 -1.45 11.39 11.44
CA ILE A 140 -2.77 11.61 12.06
C ILE A 140 -3.05 13.11 12.27
N GLN A 141 -2.07 13.92 12.69
CA GLN A 141 -2.28 15.37 12.86
C GLN A 141 -2.63 16.08 11.56
N ASP A 142 -2.06 15.62 10.44
CA ASP A 142 -2.30 16.18 9.12
C ASP A 142 -3.73 15.95 8.60
N GLU A 143 -4.52 15.08 9.23
CA GLU A 143 -5.95 14.91 8.92
C GLU A 143 -6.72 16.24 8.97
N LYS A 144 -6.36 17.12 9.91
CA LYS A 144 -7.00 18.43 10.10
C LYS A 144 -6.64 19.44 9.01
N ARG A 145 -5.72 19.10 8.12
CA ARG A 145 -5.22 19.98 7.06
C ARG A 145 -5.95 19.66 5.76
N ASP A 146 -6.32 20.69 5.03
CA ASP A 146 -6.92 20.54 3.70
C ASP A 146 -5.83 20.28 2.65
N LEU A 147 -5.36 19.03 2.59
CA LEU A 147 -4.30 18.60 1.68
C LEU A 147 -4.90 17.96 0.43
N TYR A 148 -4.37 18.35 -0.73
CA TYR A 148 -4.69 17.71 -2.00
C TYR A 148 -4.26 16.23 -1.96
N TYR A 149 -5.16 15.31 -2.33
CA TYR A 149 -5.00 13.86 -2.12
C TYR A 149 -4.84 13.42 -0.65
N ARG A 150 -5.25 14.25 0.32
CA ARG A 150 -5.44 13.88 1.74
C ARG A 150 -4.21 13.18 2.35
N GLU A 151 -4.33 11.92 2.74
CA GLU A 151 -3.31 11.13 3.44
C GLU A 151 -2.07 10.87 2.56
N GLN A 152 -2.28 10.68 1.25
CA GLN A 152 -1.21 10.61 0.25
C GLN A 152 -0.53 11.97 0.06
N GLY A 153 -1.34 13.03 0.05
CA GLY A 153 -0.86 14.41 0.00
C GLY A 153 0.04 14.78 1.17
N SER A 154 -0.30 14.29 2.35
CA SER A 154 0.49 14.46 3.57
C SER A 154 1.87 13.82 3.46
N ILE A 155 1.97 12.55 3.01
CA ILE A 155 3.26 11.90 2.76
C ILE A 155 4.07 12.69 1.71
N SER A 156 3.41 13.12 0.63
CA SER A 156 4.04 13.89 -0.44
C SER A 156 4.60 15.22 0.05
N GLN A 157 3.86 15.94 0.89
CA GLN A 157 4.30 17.22 1.44
C GLN A 157 5.42 17.03 2.46
N MET A 158 5.30 16.05 3.37
CA MET A 158 6.35 15.74 4.32
C MET A 158 7.65 15.42 3.58
N TRP A 159 7.60 14.60 2.52
CA TRP A 159 8.76 14.27 1.71
C TRP A 159 9.35 15.46 0.95
N LYS A 160 8.49 16.29 0.35
CA LYS A 160 8.92 17.49 -0.38
C LYS A 160 9.69 18.45 0.53
N ASN A 161 9.23 18.62 1.75
CA ASN A 161 9.80 19.53 2.73
C ASN A 161 10.82 18.88 3.68
N ASP A 162 11.07 17.57 3.53
CA ASP A 162 11.82 16.73 4.48
C ASP A 162 11.38 16.91 5.94
N GLU A 163 10.08 17.11 6.14
CA GLU A 163 9.51 17.18 7.47
C GLU A 163 9.77 15.86 8.17
N ILE A 164 10.02 15.94 9.48
CA ILE A 164 10.31 14.78 10.35
C ILE A 164 11.46 13.87 9.87
N GLY A 165 12.31 14.34 8.95
CA GLY A 165 13.41 13.58 8.36
C GLY A 165 12.97 12.43 7.44
N ILE A 166 11.73 12.47 6.93
CA ILE A 166 11.10 11.36 6.21
C ILE A 166 11.91 10.86 5.00
N ARG A 167 12.75 11.68 4.36
CA ARG A 167 13.55 11.24 3.20
C ARG A 167 14.53 10.12 3.54
N ARG A 168 14.97 10.02 4.79
CA ARG A 168 15.86 8.92 5.23
C ARG A 168 15.11 7.62 5.44
N HIS A 169 13.81 7.71 5.68
CA HIS A 169 12.93 6.62 6.07
C HIS A 169 12.04 6.13 4.93
N LEU A 170 11.96 6.85 3.81
CA LEU A 170 11.08 6.54 2.69
C LEU A 170 11.88 6.05 1.49
N VAL A 171 11.58 4.82 1.06
CA VAL A 171 11.97 4.26 -0.23
C VAL A 171 10.94 4.67 -1.27
N ASP A 172 11.42 5.41 -2.24
CA ASP A 172 10.67 5.96 -3.36
C ASP A 172 10.86 5.07 -4.59
N LEU A 173 9.82 4.35 -4.99
CA LEU A 173 9.82 3.60 -6.24
C LEU A 173 9.37 4.53 -7.36
N GLU A 174 10.34 4.95 -8.18
CA GLU A 174 10.09 5.75 -9.38
C GLU A 174 9.07 5.07 -10.31
N TYR A 175 8.50 5.85 -11.22
CA TYR A 175 7.35 5.44 -12.03
C TYR A 175 7.54 4.12 -12.76
N GLU A 176 8.73 3.89 -13.33
CA GLU A 176 9.11 2.68 -14.05
C GLU A 176 9.02 1.43 -13.16
N ARG A 177 9.21 1.61 -11.86
CA ARG A 177 9.20 0.58 -10.83
C ARG A 177 7.87 0.47 -10.08
N SER A 178 6.91 1.34 -10.36
CA SER A 178 5.58 1.31 -9.74
C SER A 178 4.89 -0.04 -9.91
N THR A 179 5.18 -0.77 -10.98
CA THR A 179 4.56 -2.07 -11.27
C THR A 179 4.91 -3.18 -10.27
N LEU A 180 5.99 -2.98 -9.49
CA LEU A 180 6.39 -3.90 -8.44
C LEU A 180 5.37 -3.99 -7.31
N ILE A 181 4.61 -2.91 -7.06
CA ILE A 181 3.65 -2.86 -5.94
C ILE A 181 2.33 -2.17 -6.28
N ASN A 182 2.20 -1.52 -7.44
CA ASN A 182 1.10 -0.58 -7.73
C ASN A 182 0.89 -0.33 -9.24
N SER A 183 0.62 -1.38 -10.03
CA SER A 183 0.45 -1.23 -11.49
C SER A 183 -0.92 -0.68 -11.85
N TYR A 184 -0.96 0.36 -12.69
CA TYR A 184 -2.20 0.86 -13.25
C TYR A 184 -2.57 0.15 -14.55
N TYR A 185 -3.85 -0.05 -14.86
CA TYR A 185 -4.24 -0.48 -16.22
C TYR A 185 -4.49 0.68 -17.21
N PHE A 186 -4.37 1.93 -16.75
CA PHE A 186 -4.65 3.13 -17.54
C PHE A 186 -3.63 4.24 -17.26
N GLY A 187 -3.71 5.32 -18.05
CA GLY A 187 -2.86 6.51 -17.91
C GLY A 187 -1.51 6.42 -18.64
N LYS A 188 -0.73 7.51 -18.59
CA LYS A 188 0.59 7.63 -19.23
C LYS A 188 1.46 8.58 -18.42
N VAL A 189 2.77 8.30 -18.33
CA VAL A 189 3.79 9.29 -17.93
C VAL A 189 4.65 9.58 -19.15
N GLY A 190 4.59 10.81 -19.65
CA GLY A 190 5.21 11.17 -20.92
C GLY A 190 4.73 10.25 -22.05
N ASN A 191 5.67 9.53 -22.68
CA ASN A 191 5.39 8.55 -23.73
C ASN A 191 5.30 7.10 -23.23
N VAL A 192 5.54 6.86 -21.95
CA VAL A 192 5.57 5.52 -21.36
C VAL A 192 4.16 5.15 -20.90
N ARG A 193 3.65 4.02 -21.41
CA ARG A 193 2.47 3.35 -20.90
C ARG A 193 2.93 2.29 -19.91
N ASN A 194 3.06 2.62 -18.63
CA ASN A 194 3.31 1.62 -17.61
C ASN A 194 1.99 0.96 -17.18
N TRP A 195 1.35 0.33 -18.16
CA TRP A 195 0.11 -0.40 -17.93
C TRP A 195 0.42 -1.73 -17.27
N TYR A 196 -0.53 -2.22 -16.50
CA TYR A 196 -0.50 -3.55 -15.94
C TYR A 196 -0.24 -4.56 -17.07
N GLN A 197 0.72 -5.45 -16.82
CA GLN A 197 0.99 -6.60 -17.64
C GLN A 197 0.92 -7.84 -16.77
N LYS A 198 0.59 -8.97 -17.39
CA LYS A 198 0.56 -10.26 -16.69
C LYS A 198 1.91 -10.51 -16.02
N GLY A 199 1.87 -10.85 -14.73
CA GLY A 199 3.05 -11.07 -13.90
C GLY A 199 3.39 -9.89 -12.98
N HIS A 200 2.82 -8.71 -13.21
CA HIS A 200 2.90 -7.62 -12.23
C HIS A 200 2.23 -8.01 -10.92
N PHE A 201 2.73 -7.48 -9.80
CA PHE A 201 2.29 -7.92 -8.48
C PHE A 201 0.85 -7.50 -8.16
N VAL A 202 0.59 -6.20 -8.31
CA VAL A 202 -0.67 -5.56 -7.93
C VAL A 202 -1.21 -4.81 -9.12
N LEU A 203 -2.51 -4.96 -9.36
CA LEU A 203 -3.30 -4.10 -10.22
C LEU A 203 -4.04 -3.09 -9.35
N HIS A 204 -3.87 -1.79 -9.62
CA HIS A 204 -4.53 -0.70 -8.92
C HIS A 204 -5.27 0.21 -9.91
N ALA A 205 -6.46 0.64 -9.52
CA ALA A 205 -7.44 1.32 -10.36
C ALA A 205 -8.09 2.52 -9.67
N PRO A 206 -7.32 3.50 -9.17
CA PRO A 206 -7.80 4.44 -8.17
C PRO A 206 -9.07 5.17 -8.59
N GLY A 207 -10.01 5.23 -7.65
CA GLY A 207 -11.37 5.71 -7.88
C GLY A 207 -12.27 4.64 -8.50
N ASN A 208 -11.92 3.37 -8.36
CA ASN A 208 -12.65 2.21 -8.88
C ASN A 208 -13.15 2.43 -10.32
N ARG A 209 -12.23 2.68 -11.25
CA ARG A 209 -12.53 3.01 -12.66
C ARG A 209 -13.09 1.83 -13.48
N GLY A 210 -13.82 0.91 -12.84
CA GLY A 210 -14.36 -0.30 -13.44
C GLY A 210 -13.35 -1.42 -13.52
N ILE A 211 -12.49 -1.58 -12.49
CA ILE A 211 -11.44 -2.61 -12.46
C ILE A 211 -11.98 -4.01 -12.74
N VAL A 212 -13.15 -4.36 -12.16
CA VAL A 212 -13.82 -5.65 -12.39
C VAL A 212 -14.22 -5.83 -13.86
N LYS A 213 -14.79 -4.79 -14.48
CA LYS A 213 -15.16 -4.79 -15.89
C LYS A 213 -13.91 -4.95 -16.77
N TRP A 214 -12.85 -4.21 -16.46
CA TRP A 214 -11.58 -4.28 -17.18
C TRP A 214 -10.97 -5.69 -17.11
N LEU A 215 -10.98 -6.33 -15.94
CA LEU A 215 -10.51 -7.71 -15.77
C LEU A 215 -11.27 -8.68 -16.69
N MET A 216 -12.60 -8.57 -16.74
CA MET A 216 -13.44 -9.40 -17.61
C MET A 216 -13.17 -9.16 -19.10
N GLU A 217 -13.10 -7.91 -19.53
CA GLU A 217 -12.85 -7.53 -20.93
C GLU A 217 -11.46 -7.94 -21.43
N ASN A 218 -10.47 -8.03 -20.54
CA ASN A 218 -9.09 -8.38 -20.87
C ASN A 218 -8.72 -9.82 -20.54
N ASN A 219 -9.72 -10.65 -20.20
CA ASN A 219 -9.55 -12.06 -19.79
C ASN A 219 -8.46 -12.22 -18.72
N GLN A 220 -8.43 -11.31 -17.75
CA GLN A 220 -7.55 -11.33 -16.60
C GLN A 220 -8.32 -11.87 -15.39
N THR A 221 -7.62 -12.60 -14.54
CA THR A 221 -8.15 -13.07 -13.26
C THR A 221 -7.11 -12.77 -12.21
N GLU A 222 -7.55 -12.26 -11.07
CA GLU A 222 -6.73 -12.15 -9.88
C GLU A 222 -6.26 -13.53 -9.42
N TYR A 223 -5.14 -13.56 -8.70
CA TYR A 223 -4.62 -14.77 -8.06
C TYR A 223 -5.62 -15.34 -7.05
#